data_AF-A0A448YER5-F1
#
_entry.id   AF-A0A448YER5-F1
#
_cell.length_a   1.000
_cell.length_b   1.000
_cell.length_c   1.000
_cell.angle_alpha   90.00
_cell.angle_beta   90.00
_cell.angle_gamma   90.00
#
_symmetry.space_group_name_H-M   'P 1'
#
loop_
_entity.id
_entity.type
_entity.pdbx_description
1 polymer ?
#
loop_
_entity_poly.entity_id
_entity_poly.type
_entity_poly.pdbx_seq_one_letter_code
_entity_poly.pdbx_strand_id
1 'polypeptide(L)'
;MVFTQLLRASLRTPQIGLIGRHGSRSGMTVRKFTVSHLTRGPSEIPTDKAADSSQRLPKMSGEEYEKLRREYWKKKRAYNTRTTINYSVSLGLVFLALSFASVPIYRAICKRTGWGGTPITDKTKFTSDKMVPVDVDKKIRVQFTAETSSLLPWKFIPQQREVYVVPGETALAFYKAKNRSKNDITGMATYSVTPDNVAPYFNKIQCFCFEEQRLNAGEEVDMPLFFFIDPEFASDPAMRNIDDIVLHYTFFRATHDESQTQLLAEAKDKMAKANEEAAKAV
;
A
#
# COMPACT_ATOMS: atom_id res chain seq x y z
N MET A 1 4.20 -24.52 17.93
CA MET A 1 5.29 -24.30 18.90
C MET A 1 6.48 -23.85 18.07
N VAL A 2 6.89 -22.59 17.96
CA VAL A 2 7.28 -21.62 18.99
C VAL A 2 7.20 -20.23 18.33
N PHE A 3 6.09 -19.48 18.47
CA PHE A 3 6.06 -18.06 18.03
C PHE A 3 4.94 -17.23 18.69
N THR A 4 4.46 -17.65 19.87
CA THR A 4 3.27 -17.09 20.53
C THR A 4 3.51 -16.65 21.97
N GLN A 5 4.69 -16.10 22.31
CA GLN A 5 4.99 -15.65 23.69
C GLN A 5 5.67 -14.27 23.85
N LEU A 6 5.74 -13.41 22.84
CA LEU A 6 6.40 -12.10 22.98
C LEU A 6 5.54 -10.89 22.60
N LEU A 7 4.28 -10.85 23.04
CA LEU A 7 3.43 -9.66 22.90
C LEU A 7 2.41 -9.52 24.04
N ARG A 8 2.89 -9.63 25.28
CA ARG A 8 2.07 -9.38 26.47
C ARG A 8 2.84 -8.59 27.54
N ALA A 9 3.29 -7.38 27.20
CA ALA A 9 3.69 -6.39 28.20
C ALA A 9 3.92 -5.00 27.56
N SER A 10 2.87 -4.26 27.26
CA SER A 10 2.87 -2.79 27.36
C SER A 10 1.48 -2.27 27.03
N LEU A 11 0.69 -1.97 28.05
CA LEU A 11 -0.44 -1.04 28.06
C LEU A 11 -0.93 -0.98 29.52
N ARG A 12 -0.28 -0.15 30.33
CA ARG A 12 -0.86 0.39 31.57
C ARG A 12 -0.99 1.90 31.40
N THR A 13 -2.22 2.32 31.18
CA THR A 13 -2.74 3.68 31.32
C THR A 13 -2.50 4.22 32.73
N PRO A 14 -2.09 5.48 32.92
CA PRO A 14 -2.15 6.13 34.23
C PRO A 14 -3.53 6.75 34.47
N GLN A 15 -4.09 6.43 35.63
CA GLN A 15 -5.29 6.99 36.23
C GLN A 15 -5.05 8.46 36.65
N ILE A 16 -6.04 9.32 36.38
CA ILE A 16 -6.12 10.71 36.82
C ILE A 16 -6.83 10.74 38.18
N GLY A 17 -6.12 11.15 39.22
CA GLY A 17 -6.66 11.35 40.57
C GLY A 17 -6.83 12.83 40.91
N LEU A 18 -8.08 13.23 41.16
CA LEU A 18 -8.50 14.50 41.78
C LEU A 18 -8.17 14.55 43.28
N ILE A 19 -7.99 15.77 43.81
CA ILE A 19 -8.18 16.34 45.17
C ILE A 19 -7.24 17.57 45.23
N GLY A 20 -7.55 18.77 45.70
CA GLY A 20 -8.62 19.35 46.50
C GLY A 20 -8.04 20.63 47.16
N ARG A 21 -8.83 21.71 47.20
CA ARG A 21 -8.50 23.07 47.67
C ARG A 21 -7.87 23.14 49.08
N HIS A 22 -6.92 24.05 49.27
CA HIS A 22 -6.98 25.06 50.35
C HIS A 22 -6.02 26.23 50.07
N GLY A 23 -6.54 27.47 50.12
CA GLY A 23 -5.75 28.69 50.02
C GLY A 23 -5.26 29.16 51.39
N SER A 24 -4.06 29.74 51.43
CA SER A 24 -3.65 30.69 52.47
C SER A 24 -2.55 31.60 51.93
N ARG A 25 -2.78 32.91 52.07
CA ARG A 25 -1.87 34.01 51.77
C ARG A 25 -0.76 34.07 52.82
N SER A 26 0.50 34.17 52.40
CA SER A 26 1.49 35.03 53.05
C SER A 26 2.68 35.24 52.11
N GLY A 27 3.10 36.49 51.95
CA GLY A 27 4.15 36.89 51.01
C GLY A 27 5.55 36.61 51.54
N MET A 28 6.47 36.25 50.63
CA MET A 28 7.83 36.79 50.53
C MET A 28 8.66 35.97 49.52
N THR A 29 9.41 36.69 48.70
CA THR A 29 10.64 36.26 48.01
C THR A 29 10.48 35.46 46.70
N VAL A 30 10.73 36.15 45.59
CA VAL A 30 10.99 35.55 44.27
C VAL A 30 12.30 34.75 44.35
N ARG A 31 12.20 33.43 44.49
CA ARG A 31 13.33 32.52 44.29
C ARG A 31 13.37 32.10 42.82
N LYS A 32 14.40 32.58 42.10
CA LYS A 32 14.80 32.07 40.79
C LYS A 32 15.11 30.58 40.91
N PHE A 33 14.35 29.73 40.22
CA PHE A 33 14.71 28.33 40.01
C PHE A 33 15.64 28.23 38.81
N THR A 34 16.93 28.12 39.10
CA THR A 34 17.99 27.80 38.14
C THR A 34 17.87 26.35 37.72
N VAL A 35 17.82 26.09 36.42
CA VAL A 35 17.88 24.74 35.84
C VAL A 35 19.29 24.18 36.10
N SER A 36 19.35 23.22 37.01
CA SER A 36 20.53 22.40 37.29
C SER A 36 20.83 21.48 36.12
N HIS A 37 21.77 21.92 35.28
CA HIS A 37 22.48 21.09 34.32
C HIS A 37 23.17 19.95 35.07
N LEU A 38 22.96 18.71 34.63
CA LEU A 38 23.75 17.54 35.04
C LEU A 38 25.19 17.71 34.52
N THR A 39 25.98 18.49 35.25
CA THR A 39 27.44 18.48 35.19
C THR A 39 27.91 17.25 35.95
N ARG A 40 28.51 16.29 35.23
CA ARG A 40 29.33 15.24 35.85
C ARG A 40 30.48 15.95 36.57
N GLY A 41 30.57 15.72 37.88
CA GLY A 41 31.36 16.53 38.81
C GLY A 41 32.87 16.50 38.63
N PRO A 42 33.57 17.39 39.36
CA PRO A 42 35.01 17.57 39.32
C PRO A 42 35.69 16.46 40.14
N SER A 43 36.64 15.76 39.56
CA SER A 43 37.59 14.99 40.37
C SER A 43 38.73 15.92 40.77
N GLU A 44 38.82 16.14 42.07
CA GLU A 44 39.81 16.94 42.79
C GLU A 44 41.24 16.71 42.27
N ILE A 45 41.94 17.80 42.05
CA ILE A 45 43.39 17.83 41.83
C ILE A 45 44.02 17.85 43.23
N PRO A 46 44.79 16.83 43.65
CA PRO A 46 45.59 16.94 44.85
C PRO A 46 46.76 17.87 44.52
N THR A 47 46.71 19.09 45.04
CA THR A 47 47.90 19.90 45.25
C THR A 47 48.61 19.31 46.46
N ASP A 48 49.74 18.63 46.23
CA ASP A 48 50.86 18.76 47.15
C ASP A 48 52.16 18.16 46.58
N LYS A 49 53.23 18.93 46.83
CA LYS A 49 54.66 18.65 46.65
C LYS A 49 55.24 18.97 45.26
N ALA A 50 55.80 20.18 45.23
CA ALA A 50 57.15 20.49 44.78
C ALA A 50 57.63 19.80 43.50
N ALA A 51 57.86 20.63 42.48
CA ALA A 51 58.65 20.34 41.31
C ALA A 51 59.88 19.47 41.64
N ASP A 52 59.93 18.28 41.06
CA ASP A 52 61.17 17.58 40.81
C ASP A 52 61.21 17.12 39.36
N SER A 53 62.34 17.45 38.73
CA SER A 53 62.93 16.86 37.56
C SER A 53 62.02 16.46 36.37
N SER A 54 62.07 17.32 35.36
CA SER A 54 62.16 16.96 33.94
C SER A 54 62.06 15.46 33.59
N GLN A 55 60.86 14.90 33.46
CA GLN A 55 60.68 13.84 32.46
C GLN A 55 60.62 14.50 31.10
N ARG A 56 61.81 14.93 30.66
CA ARG A 56 62.12 15.31 29.29
C ARG A 56 61.62 14.13 28.45
N LEU A 57 60.53 14.32 27.70
CA LEU A 57 60.04 13.32 26.74
C LEU A 57 61.28 12.72 26.05
N PRO A 58 61.43 11.38 26.00
CA PRO A 58 62.62 10.78 25.41
C PRO A 58 62.79 11.41 24.04
N LYS A 59 63.96 12.00 23.79
CA LYS A 59 64.28 12.63 22.49
C LYS A 59 64.27 11.52 21.45
N MET A 60 63.10 11.24 20.89
CA MET A 60 62.93 10.26 19.83
C MET A 60 63.80 10.67 18.66
N SER A 61 64.49 9.70 18.08
CA SER A 61 65.16 9.91 16.80
C SER A 61 64.12 10.34 15.76
N GLY A 62 64.50 11.23 14.83
CA GLY A 62 63.58 11.70 13.79
C GLY A 62 62.97 10.55 12.97
N GLU A 63 63.70 9.44 12.83
CA GLU A 63 63.21 8.22 12.17
C GLU A 63 62.11 7.50 12.96
N GLU A 64 62.21 7.45 14.29
CA GLU A 64 61.23 6.82 15.17
C GLU A 64 59.92 7.61 15.23
N TYR A 65 60.01 8.96 15.25
CA TYR A 65 58.85 9.84 15.12
C TYR A 65 58.12 9.63 13.78
N GLU A 66 58.86 9.51 12.67
CA GLU A 66 58.28 9.25 11.35
C GLU A 66 57.64 7.86 11.27
N LYS A 67 58.20 6.84 11.94
CA LYS A 67 57.57 5.50 12.04
C LYS A 67 56.25 5.57 12.81
N LEU A 68 56.24 6.18 14.00
CA LEU A 68 55.03 6.35 14.81
C LEU A 68 53.96 7.19 14.09
N ARG A 69 54.37 8.26 13.41
CA ARG A 69 53.47 9.07 12.57
C ARG A 69 52.85 8.21 11.47
N ARG A 70 53.64 7.43 10.74
CA ARG A 70 53.13 6.51 9.70
C ARG A 70 52.16 5.48 10.28
N GLU A 71 52.46 4.87 11.43
CA GLU A 71 51.58 3.90 12.07
C GLU A 71 50.27 4.52 12.56
N TYR A 72 50.34 5.70 13.19
CA TYR A 72 49.16 6.45 13.60
C TYR A 72 48.26 6.77 12.41
N TRP A 73 48.82 7.30 11.31
CA TRP A 73 48.05 7.60 10.10
C TRP A 73 47.53 6.34 9.39
N LYS A 74 48.22 5.19 9.49
CA LYS A 74 47.71 3.90 8.98
C LYS A 74 46.52 3.42 9.82
N LYS A 75 46.64 3.41 11.16
CA LYS A 75 45.55 3.01 12.08
C LYS A 75 44.34 3.94 11.96
N LYS A 76 44.57 5.26 11.89
CA LYS A 76 43.52 6.28 11.70
C LYS A 76 42.80 6.12 10.36
N ARG A 77 43.53 5.89 9.26
CA ARG A 77 42.93 5.59 7.95
C ARG A 77 42.12 4.29 7.98
N ALA A 78 42.66 3.22 8.56
CA ALA A 78 41.94 1.94 8.66
C ALA A 78 40.63 2.07 9.47
N TYR A 79 40.63 2.81 10.58
CA TYR A 79 39.43 3.09 11.37
C TYR A 79 38.40 3.93 10.59
N ASN A 80 38.84 5.00 9.92
CA ASN A 80 37.97 5.86 9.12
C ASN A 80 37.38 5.09 7.93
N THR A 81 38.18 4.30 7.20
CA THR A 81 37.69 3.50 6.08
C THR A 81 36.66 2.47 6.54
N ARG A 82 36.90 1.77 7.66
CA ARG A 82 35.95 0.78 8.20
C ARG A 82 34.63 1.42 8.64
N THR A 83 34.70 2.55 9.34
CA THR A 83 33.51 3.28 9.76
C THR A 83 32.72 3.79 8.56
N THR A 84 33.36 4.42 7.58
CA THR A 84 32.70 4.87 6.34
C THR A 84 32.05 3.72 5.57
N ILE A 85 32.69 2.56 5.46
CA ILE A 85 32.11 1.38 4.80
C ILE A 85 30.88 0.86 5.56
N ASN A 86 30.94 0.77 6.88
CA ASN A 86 29.80 0.31 7.68
C ASN A 86 28.60 1.27 7.55
N TYR A 87 28.85 2.58 7.55
CA TYR A 87 27.80 3.59 7.34
C TYR A 87 27.25 3.57 5.91
N SER A 88 28.08 3.40 4.88
CA SER A 88 27.59 3.33 3.49
C SER A 88 26.78 2.07 3.24
N VAL A 89 27.20 0.92 3.77
CA VAL A 89 26.47 -0.35 3.67
C VAL A 89 25.14 -0.28 4.40
N SER A 90 25.12 0.23 5.65
CA SER A 90 23.86 0.38 6.39
C SER A 90 22.88 1.32 5.70
N LEU A 91 23.36 2.45 5.17
CA LEU A 91 22.54 3.36 4.38
C LEU A 91 21.98 2.68 3.12
N GLY A 92 22.81 1.94 2.40
CA GLY A 92 22.40 1.18 1.21
C GLY A 92 21.28 0.18 1.52
N LEU A 93 21.40 -0.56 2.62
CA LEU A 93 20.37 -1.51 3.05
C LEU A 93 19.05 -0.82 3.41
N VAL A 94 19.10 0.36 4.05
CA VAL A 94 17.90 1.14 4.38
C VAL A 94 17.17 1.61 3.12
N PHE A 95 17.89 2.16 2.13
CA PHE A 95 17.26 2.60 0.87
C PHE A 95 16.70 1.43 0.07
N LEU A 96 17.37 0.27 0.09
CA LEU A 96 16.89 -0.93 -0.59
C LEU A 96 15.62 -1.46 0.07
N ALA A 97 15.59 -1.52 1.41
CA ALA A 97 14.40 -1.89 2.16
C ALA A 97 13.23 -0.93 1.91
N LEU A 98 13.49 0.39 1.91
CA LEU A 98 12.47 1.42 1.64
C LEU A 98 11.90 1.31 0.23
N SER A 99 12.76 1.07 -0.77
CA SER A 99 12.33 0.90 -2.16
C SER A 99 11.42 -0.31 -2.33
N PHE A 100 11.78 -1.44 -1.71
CA PHE A 100 10.96 -2.65 -1.75
C PHE A 100 9.65 -2.49 -0.96
N ALA A 101 9.67 -1.78 0.18
CA ALA A 101 8.49 -1.54 1.01
C ALA A 101 7.53 -0.47 0.43
N SER A 102 7.99 0.40 -0.47
CA SER A 102 7.17 1.48 -1.05
C SER A 102 5.92 0.95 -1.76
N VAL A 103 6.06 -0.10 -2.58
CA VAL A 103 4.93 -0.67 -3.34
C VAL A 103 3.82 -1.23 -2.44
N PRO A 104 4.08 -2.13 -1.47
CA PRO A 104 3.03 -2.63 -0.59
C PRO A 104 2.43 -1.55 0.31
N ILE A 105 3.22 -0.56 0.76
CA ILE A 105 2.71 0.58 1.55
C ILE A 105 1.75 1.42 0.71
N TYR A 106 2.14 1.76 -0.53
CA TYR A 106 1.28 2.51 -1.46
C TYR A 106 -0.03 1.78 -1.71
N ARG A 107 0.02 0.47 -2.01
CA ARG A 107 -1.18 -0.36 -2.22
C ARG A 107 -2.08 -0.38 -0.98
N ALA A 108 -1.50 -0.49 0.23
CA ALA A 108 -2.27 -0.48 1.47
C ALA A 108 -2.96 0.87 1.72
N ILE A 109 -2.30 1.98 1.40
CA ILE A 109 -2.86 3.32 1.51
C ILE A 109 -3.97 3.49 0.47
N CYS A 110 -3.72 3.21 -0.81
CA CYS A 110 -4.73 3.33 -1.87
C CYS A 110 -5.97 2.49 -1.60
N LYS A 111 -5.79 1.25 -1.11
CA LYS A 111 -6.92 0.39 -0.73
C LYS A 111 -7.77 0.98 0.41
N ARG A 112 -7.16 1.71 1.34
CA ARG A 112 -7.88 2.32 2.49
C ARG A 112 -8.48 3.68 2.18
N THR A 113 -7.81 4.50 1.39
CA THR A 113 -8.25 5.89 1.11
C THR A 113 -9.09 5.99 -0.15
N GLY A 114 -8.98 5.04 -1.07
CA GLY A 114 -9.66 5.06 -2.35
C GLY A 114 -9.15 6.13 -3.32
N TRP A 115 -7.89 6.57 -3.15
CA TRP A 115 -7.30 7.65 -3.95
C TRP A 115 -7.17 7.22 -5.43
N GLY A 116 -7.58 8.08 -6.37
CA GLY A 116 -7.55 7.82 -7.82
C GLY A 116 -8.70 6.95 -8.33
N GLY A 117 -9.87 6.98 -7.67
CA GLY A 117 -11.08 6.30 -8.14
C GLY A 117 -11.07 4.77 -7.98
N THR A 118 -10.07 4.22 -7.26
CA THR A 118 -10.03 2.80 -6.90
C THR A 118 -10.87 2.57 -5.64
N PRO A 119 -11.88 1.70 -5.64
CA PRO A 119 -12.76 1.53 -4.50
C PRO A 119 -12.12 0.68 -3.39
N ILE A 120 -12.55 0.96 -2.16
CA ILE A 120 -12.06 0.31 -0.94
C ILE A 120 -12.56 -1.14 -0.91
N THR A 121 -11.64 -2.11 -0.87
CA THR A 121 -11.96 -3.56 -0.84
C THR A 121 -11.91 -4.15 0.57
N ASP A 122 -12.37 -3.41 1.58
CA ASP A 122 -12.42 -3.89 2.97
C ASP A 122 -13.67 -4.74 3.23
N LYS A 123 -13.46 -6.00 3.64
CA LYS A 123 -14.54 -6.99 3.83
C LYS A 123 -15.50 -6.62 4.98
N THR A 124 -15.08 -5.78 5.91
CA THR A 124 -15.90 -5.31 7.04
C THR A 124 -17.03 -4.36 6.62
N LYS A 125 -16.97 -3.79 5.41
CA LYS A 125 -18.06 -2.97 4.87
C LYS A 125 -19.28 -3.79 4.42
N PHE A 126 -19.14 -5.10 4.19
CA PHE A 126 -20.25 -5.98 3.80
C PHE A 126 -21.02 -6.54 5.01
N THR A 127 -21.37 -5.69 5.98
CA THR A 127 -22.21 -6.10 7.12
C THR A 127 -23.68 -5.85 6.77
N SER A 128 -24.58 -6.75 7.17
CA SER A 128 -26.03 -6.66 6.92
C SER A 128 -26.64 -5.32 7.31
N ASP A 129 -26.09 -4.68 8.33
CA ASP A 129 -26.57 -3.41 8.89
C ASP A 129 -26.41 -2.23 7.90
N LYS A 130 -25.51 -2.35 6.91
CA LYS A 130 -25.28 -1.33 5.88
C LYS A 130 -26.11 -1.53 4.60
N MET A 131 -26.91 -2.59 4.54
CA MET A 131 -27.82 -2.89 3.41
C MET A 131 -29.27 -2.54 3.74
N VAL A 132 -29.46 -1.60 4.67
CA VAL A 132 -30.77 -1.04 5.00
C VAL A 132 -30.81 0.37 4.42
N PRO A 133 -31.79 0.70 3.56
CA PRO A 133 -31.92 2.05 3.04
C PRO A 133 -32.13 3.02 4.20
N VAL A 134 -31.33 4.09 4.22
CA VAL A 134 -31.58 5.20 5.15
C VAL A 134 -32.75 6.01 4.58
N ASP A 135 -33.65 6.45 5.46
CA ASP A 135 -34.77 7.33 5.15
C ASP A 135 -34.27 8.73 4.75
N VAL A 136 -33.63 8.80 3.58
CA VAL A 136 -33.23 10.02 2.89
C VAL A 136 -33.92 10.02 1.53
N ASP A 137 -34.76 11.03 1.28
CA ASP A 137 -35.42 11.26 -0.01
C ASP A 137 -34.44 11.60 -1.16
N LYS A 138 -33.13 11.56 -0.89
CA LYS A 138 -32.09 11.90 -1.85
C LYS A 138 -31.76 10.70 -2.74
N LYS A 139 -32.37 10.67 -3.93
CA LYS A 139 -32.03 9.72 -4.98
C LYS A 139 -30.74 10.13 -5.69
N ILE A 140 -29.80 9.20 -5.79
CA ILE A 140 -28.52 9.38 -6.49
C ILE A 140 -28.64 8.72 -7.86
N ARG A 141 -28.25 9.44 -8.91
CA ARG A 141 -28.17 8.95 -10.28
C ARG A 141 -26.85 8.23 -10.49
N VAL A 142 -26.90 6.95 -10.80
CA VAL A 142 -25.74 6.14 -11.18
C VAL A 142 -25.79 5.92 -12.68
N GLN A 143 -24.80 6.48 -13.40
CA GLN A 143 -24.62 6.33 -14.83
C GLN A 143 -23.62 5.21 -15.13
N PHE A 144 -23.92 4.42 -16.14
CA PHE A 144 -23.09 3.29 -16.56
C PHE A 144 -22.46 3.59 -17.92
N THR A 145 -21.13 3.52 -17.97
CA THR A 145 -20.41 3.55 -19.24
C THR A 145 -19.62 2.27 -19.45
N ALA A 146 -19.36 1.98 -20.72
CA ALA A 146 -18.70 0.77 -21.16
C ALA A 146 -17.76 1.10 -22.31
N GLU A 147 -16.52 0.64 -22.20
CA GLU A 147 -15.49 0.77 -23.22
C GLU A 147 -14.76 -0.56 -23.42
N THR A 148 -14.24 -0.76 -24.62
CA THR A 148 -13.42 -1.92 -24.98
C THR A 148 -12.15 -1.45 -25.65
N SER A 149 -11.01 -2.07 -25.34
CA SER A 149 -9.77 -1.78 -26.05
C SER A 149 -9.86 -2.20 -27.52
N SER A 150 -9.12 -1.53 -28.40
CA SER A 150 -9.08 -1.84 -29.84
C SER A 150 -8.55 -3.25 -30.14
N LEU A 151 -7.77 -3.83 -29.22
CA LEU A 151 -7.23 -5.19 -29.31
C LEU A 151 -8.23 -6.28 -28.92
N LEU A 152 -9.40 -5.89 -28.39
CA LEU A 152 -10.47 -6.77 -27.99
C LEU A 152 -11.70 -6.51 -28.89
N PRO A 153 -11.96 -7.33 -29.92
CA PRO A 153 -13.06 -7.14 -30.87
C PRO A 153 -14.42 -7.53 -30.24
N TRP A 154 -14.69 -7.03 -29.05
CA TRP A 154 -15.94 -7.22 -28.33
C TRP A 154 -16.83 -6.00 -28.50
N LYS A 155 -18.13 -6.22 -28.48
CA LYS A 155 -19.11 -5.16 -28.28
C LYS A 155 -19.60 -5.27 -26.84
N PHE A 156 -19.21 -4.31 -26.01
CA PHE A 156 -19.61 -4.24 -24.61
C PHE A 156 -20.45 -2.98 -24.40
N ILE A 157 -21.70 -3.15 -23.98
CA ILE A 157 -22.65 -2.04 -23.78
C ILE A 157 -23.47 -2.24 -22.50
N PRO A 158 -23.79 -1.16 -21.77
CA PRO A 158 -24.75 -1.25 -20.68
C PRO A 158 -26.16 -1.44 -21.26
N GLN A 159 -26.99 -2.28 -20.64
CA GLN A 159 -28.41 -2.40 -21.00
C GLN A 159 -29.20 -1.20 -20.47
N GLN A 160 -28.88 -0.74 -19.26
CA GLN A 160 -29.42 0.49 -18.66
C GLN A 160 -28.32 1.55 -18.61
N ARG A 161 -28.58 2.76 -19.14
CA ARG A 161 -27.60 3.87 -19.10
C ARG A 161 -27.53 4.54 -17.73
N GLU A 162 -28.64 4.59 -17.02
CA GLU A 162 -28.73 5.19 -15.69
C GLU A 162 -29.76 4.47 -14.82
N VAL A 163 -29.54 4.50 -13.51
CA VAL A 163 -30.47 4.07 -12.48
C VAL A 163 -30.46 5.07 -11.32
N TYR A 164 -31.59 5.22 -10.65
CA TYR A 164 -31.72 6.08 -9.47
C TYR A 164 -31.84 5.19 -8.24
N VAL A 165 -30.96 5.40 -7.27
CA VAL A 165 -30.88 4.57 -6.05
C VAL A 165 -30.73 5.44 -4.81
N VAL A 166 -31.24 4.98 -3.68
CA VAL A 166 -31.06 5.64 -2.39
C VAL A 166 -29.85 5.03 -1.66
N PRO A 167 -29.07 5.78 -0.86
CA PRO A 167 -28.04 5.20 0.00
C PRO A 167 -28.58 4.07 0.90
N GLY A 168 -27.92 2.92 0.89
CA GLY A 168 -28.32 1.67 1.55
C GLY A 168 -29.24 0.78 0.71
N GLU A 169 -29.79 1.26 -0.40
CA GLU A 169 -30.55 0.47 -1.36
C GLU A 169 -29.61 -0.37 -2.24
N THR A 170 -29.96 -1.63 -2.45
CA THR A 170 -29.23 -2.51 -3.37
C THR A 170 -29.83 -2.44 -4.76
N ALA A 171 -29.00 -2.37 -5.79
CA ALA A 171 -29.44 -2.28 -7.18
C ALA A 171 -28.71 -3.28 -8.08
N LEU A 172 -29.40 -3.67 -9.14
CA LEU A 172 -28.91 -4.58 -10.17
C LEU A 172 -28.90 -3.88 -11.52
N ALA A 173 -27.75 -3.87 -12.18
CA ALA A 173 -27.59 -3.41 -13.56
C ALA A 173 -27.07 -4.55 -14.43
N PHE A 174 -27.36 -4.49 -15.73
CA PHE A 174 -26.92 -5.51 -16.68
C PHE A 174 -26.04 -4.88 -17.76
N TYR A 175 -24.93 -5.54 -18.06
CA TYR A 175 -24.15 -5.26 -19.25
C TYR A 175 -24.25 -6.41 -20.23
N LYS A 176 -24.13 -6.09 -21.52
CA LYS A 176 -24.13 -7.07 -22.60
C LYS A 176 -22.77 -7.08 -23.27
N ALA A 177 -22.14 -8.25 -23.33
CA ALA A 177 -20.90 -8.46 -24.04
C ALA A 177 -21.11 -9.43 -25.20
N LYS A 178 -20.57 -9.07 -26.37
CA LYS A 178 -20.59 -9.92 -27.57
C LYS A 178 -19.20 -10.03 -28.19
N ASN A 179 -18.71 -11.25 -28.39
CA ASN A 179 -17.48 -11.47 -29.15
C ASN A 179 -17.78 -11.39 -30.66
N ARG A 180 -17.18 -10.42 -31.37
CA ARG A 180 -17.38 -10.24 -32.82
C ARG A 180 -16.33 -10.97 -33.66
N SER A 181 -15.37 -11.64 -33.04
CA SER A 181 -14.33 -12.40 -33.74
C SER A 181 -14.77 -13.84 -34.01
N LYS A 182 -13.98 -14.52 -34.84
CA LYS A 182 -14.14 -15.94 -35.17
C LYS A 182 -13.42 -16.88 -34.20
N ASN A 183 -12.66 -16.33 -33.25
CA ASN A 183 -11.90 -17.10 -32.27
C ASN A 183 -12.45 -16.84 -30.87
N ASP A 184 -12.22 -17.79 -29.98
CA ASP A 184 -12.48 -17.58 -28.56
C ASP A 184 -11.48 -16.55 -28.03
N ILE A 185 -11.97 -15.57 -27.27
CA ILE A 185 -11.12 -14.55 -26.67
C ILE A 185 -11.42 -14.49 -25.18
N THR A 186 -10.37 -14.33 -24.39
CA THR A 186 -10.46 -14.08 -22.95
C THR A 186 -10.21 -12.60 -22.69
N GLY A 187 -11.10 -11.98 -21.92
CA GLY A 187 -11.04 -10.56 -21.56
C GLY A 187 -11.06 -10.36 -20.05
N MET A 188 -10.47 -9.26 -19.59
CA MET A 188 -10.51 -8.82 -18.20
C MET A 188 -10.95 -7.36 -18.15
N ALA A 189 -11.83 -7.03 -17.21
CA ALA A 189 -12.38 -5.68 -17.09
C ALA A 189 -11.78 -4.92 -15.91
N THR A 190 -11.46 -3.65 -16.11
CA THR A 190 -11.18 -2.73 -15.01
C THR A 190 -12.32 -1.73 -14.88
N TYR A 191 -12.41 -1.09 -13.72
CA TYR A 191 -13.43 -0.07 -13.47
C TYR A 191 -12.92 1.08 -12.62
N SER A 192 -13.59 2.21 -12.77
CA SER A 192 -13.41 3.40 -11.96
C SER A 192 -14.77 4.01 -11.62
N VAL A 193 -14.80 4.73 -10.49
CA VAL A 193 -15.99 5.45 -10.01
C VAL A 193 -15.66 6.94 -9.97
N THR A 194 -16.49 7.75 -10.61
CA THR A 194 -16.35 9.21 -10.65
C THR A 194 -17.59 9.84 -10.01
N PRO A 195 -17.45 10.86 -9.14
CA PRO A 195 -16.19 11.46 -8.68
C PRO A 195 -15.46 10.61 -7.61
N ASP A 196 -14.14 10.76 -7.53
CA ASP A 196 -13.23 9.92 -6.71
C ASP A 196 -13.62 9.84 -5.23
N ASN A 197 -14.18 10.92 -4.71
CA ASN A 197 -14.60 11.03 -3.31
C ASN A 197 -15.78 10.09 -2.97
N VAL A 198 -16.48 9.56 -3.97
CA VAL A 198 -17.57 8.58 -3.81
C VAL A 198 -17.06 7.14 -3.83
N ALA A 199 -15.88 6.88 -4.40
CA ALA A 199 -15.30 5.54 -4.49
C ALA A 199 -15.24 4.78 -3.15
N PRO A 200 -15.03 5.42 -1.98
CA PRO A 200 -15.13 4.77 -0.67
C PRO A 200 -16.51 4.25 -0.29
N TYR A 201 -17.57 4.88 -0.79
CA TYR A 201 -18.97 4.60 -0.45
C TYR A 201 -19.63 3.65 -1.46
N PHE A 202 -19.08 3.55 -2.67
CA PHE A 202 -19.61 2.67 -3.71
C PHE A 202 -19.11 1.23 -3.51
N ASN A 203 -20.01 0.33 -3.08
CA ASN A 203 -19.68 -1.06 -2.81
C ASN A 203 -20.24 -1.96 -3.92
N LYS A 204 -19.34 -2.59 -4.67
CA LYS A 204 -19.69 -3.61 -5.65
C LYS A 204 -19.65 -4.99 -5.01
N ILE A 205 -20.80 -5.66 -4.91
CA ILE A 205 -20.92 -6.96 -4.22
C ILE A 205 -20.52 -8.12 -5.15
N GLN A 206 -20.86 -8.06 -6.45
CA GLN A 206 -20.51 -9.11 -7.42
C GLN A 206 -19.93 -8.50 -8.70
N CYS A 207 -18.71 -8.94 -9.10
CA CYS A 207 -17.91 -8.38 -10.19
C CYS A 207 -17.41 -9.46 -11.15
N PHE A 208 -17.81 -9.38 -12.42
CA PHE A 208 -17.14 -10.05 -13.55
C PHE A 208 -15.71 -9.53 -13.81
N CYS A 209 -15.25 -8.54 -13.06
CA CYS A 209 -14.12 -7.68 -13.43
C CYS A 209 -12.78 -8.23 -12.97
N PHE A 210 -12.80 -9.02 -11.90
CA PHE A 210 -11.58 -9.64 -11.39
C PHE A 210 -11.38 -11.06 -11.87
N GLU A 211 -12.31 -11.55 -12.69
CA GLU A 211 -12.26 -12.89 -13.26
C GLU A 211 -12.14 -12.77 -14.78
N GLU A 212 -11.22 -13.54 -15.34
CA GLU A 212 -11.06 -13.68 -16.77
C GLU A 212 -12.35 -14.23 -17.37
N GLN A 213 -13.00 -13.43 -18.22
CA GLN A 213 -14.20 -13.84 -18.93
C GLN A 213 -13.78 -14.37 -20.29
N ARG A 214 -14.05 -15.65 -20.55
CA ARG A 214 -13.88 -16.24 -21.88
C ARG A 214 -15.21 -16.21 -22.61
N LEU A 215 -15.23 -15.59 -23.80
CA LEU A 215 -16.37 -15.63 -24.72
C LEU A 215 -15.97 -16.36 -25.98
N ASN A 216 -16.77 -17.37 -26.36
CA ASN A 216 -16.57 -18.10 -27.59
C ASN A 216 -16.83 -17.20 -28.80
N ALA A 217 -16.39 -17.65 -29.97
CA ALA A 217 -16.64 -16.94 -31.23
C ALA A 217 -18.14 -16.65 -31.45
N GLY A 218 -18.50 -15.37 -31.60
CA GLY A 218 -19.90 -14.96 -31.83
C GLY A 218 -20.82 -14.98 -30.61
N GLU A 219 -20.33 -15.45 -29.46
CA GLU A 219 -21.13 -15.58 -28.23
C GLU A 219 -21.55 -14.22 -27.68
N GLU A 220 -22.76 -14.16 -27.14
CA GLU A 220 -23.34 -12.99 -26.48
C GLU A 220 -23.84 -13.39 -25.09
N VAL A 221 -23.37 -12.69 -24.06
CA VAL A 221 -23.70 -12.97 -22.65
C VAL A 221 -24.12 -11.69 -21.94
N ASP A 222 -25.14 -11.81 -21.09
CA ASP A 222 -25.55 -10.76 -20.17
C ASP A 222 -24.82 -10.93 -18.82
N MET A 223 -24.07 -9.90 -18.43
CA MET A 223 -23.25 -9.86 -17.22
C MET A 223 -23.95 -9.00 -16.16
N PRO A 224 -24.48 -9.61 -15.08
CA PRO A 224 -25.11 -8.86 -14.00
C PRO A 224 -24.07 -8.13 -13.14
N LEU A 225 -24.46 -6.95 -12.67
CA LEU A 225 -23.72 -6.10 -11.75
C LEU A 225 -24.60 -5.80 -10.54
N PHE A 226 -24.23 -6.34 -9.38
CA PHE A 226 -24.90 -6.05 -8.11
C PHE A 226 -24.06 -5.09 -7.26
N PHE A 227 -24.67 -3.97 -6.85
CA PHE A 227 -24.00 -2.90 -6.10
C PHE A 227 -24.96 -2.19 -5.14
N PHE A 228 -24.39 -1.44 -4.21
CA PHE A 228 -25.11 -0.51 -3.34
C PHE A 228 -24.20 0.66 -2.95
N ILE A 229 -24.82 1.76 -2.52
CA ILE A 229 -24.12 2.92 -1.96
C ILE A 229 -24.20 2.83 -0.44
N ASP A 230 -23.08 2.93 0.27
CA ASP A 230 -23.04 2.89 1.74
C ASP A 230 -23.90 4.01 2.34
N PRO A 231 -24.79 3.73 3.31
CA PRO A 231 -25.64 4.73 3.95
C PRO A 231 -24.85 5.88 4.59
N GLU A 232 -23.59 5.67 4.98
CA GLU A 232 -22.70 6.74 5.48
C GLU A 232 -22.53 7.90 4.49
N PHE A 233 -22.74 7.67 3.18
CA PHE A 233 -22.75 8.69 2.14
C PHE A 233 -23.71 9.84 2.46
N ALA A 234 -24.88 9.55 3.03
CA ALA A 234 -25.87 10.56 3.38
C ALA A 234 -25.44 11.45 4.56
N SER A 235 -24.61 10.92 5.44
CA SER A 235 -24.14 11.61 6.65
C SER A 235 -22.90 12.47 6.42
N ASP A 236 -22.11 12.19 5.37
CA ASP A 236 -20.86 12.88 5.07
C ASP A 236 -21.12 14.28 4.44
N PRO A 237 -20.66 15.38 5.06
CA PRO A 237 -20.74 16.72 4.48
C PRO A 237 -20.10 16.85 3.09
N ALA A 238 -19.04 16.09 2.80
CA ALA A 238 -18.35 16.13 1.51
C ALA A 238 -19.20 15.55 0.36
N MET A 239 -20.18 14.70 0.66
CA MET A 239 -21.05 14.03 -0.30
C MET A 239 -22.36 14.78 -0.57
N ARG A 240 -22.65 15.85 0.19
CA ARG A 240 -23.94 16.57 0.12
C ARG A 240 -24.31 17.07 -1.28
N ASN A 241 -23.32 17.48 -2.08
CA ASN A 241 -23.52 18.06 -3.41
C ASN A 241 -23.31 17.06 -4.55
N ILE A 242 -23.18 15.76 -4.24
CA ILE A 242 -22.97 14.73 -5.24
C ILE A 242 -24.28 13.98 -5.44
N ASP A 243 -24.85 14.16 -6.63
CA ASP A 243 -26.08 13.51 -7.07
C ASP A 243 -25.82 12.54 -8.22
N ASP A 244 -24.64 12.66 -8.84
CA ASP A 244 -24.23 11.94 -10.04
C ASP A 244 -22.99 11.11 -9.77
N ILE A 245 -23.11 9.81 -9.98
CA ILE A 245 -22.01 8.86 -9.93
C ILE A 245 -21.91 8.23 -11.30
N VAL A 246 -20.70 8.19 -11.86
CA VAL A 246 -20.43 7.47 -13.10
C VAL A 246 -19.57 6.26 -12.82
N LEU A 247 -20.09 5.09 -13.18
CA LEU A 247 -19.38 3.83 -13.12
C LEU A 247 -18.87 3.49 -14.51
N HIS A 248 -17.55 3.64 -14.68
CA HIS A 248 -16.88 3.38 -15.94
C HIS A 248 -16.29 1.98 -15.94
N TYR A 249 -16.62 1.19 -16.96
CA TYR A 249 -15.99 -0.11 -17.22
C TYR A 249 -15.19 -0.10 -18.50
N THR A 250 -13.97 -0.65 -18.47
CA THR A 250 -13.15 -0.85 -19.66
C THR A 250 -12.65 -2.29 -19.73
N PHE A 251 -12.93 -2.97 -20.85
CA PHE A 251 -12.44 -4.32 -21.10
C PHE A 251 -11.12 -4.33 -21.88
N PHE A 252 -10.21 -5.19 -21.45
CA PHE A 252 -8.93 -5.46 -22.07
C PHE A 252 -8.80 -6.93 -22.42
N ARG A 253 -8.00 -7.24 -23.45
CA ARG A 253 -7.69 -8.61 -23.83
C ARG A 253 -6.71 -9.21 -22.83
N ALA A 254 -7.02 -10.40 -22.30
CA ALA A 254 -6.10 -11.20 -21.52
C ALA A 254 -5.25 -12.07 -22.47
N THR A 255 -3.93 -11.86 -22.50
CA THR A 255 -3.02 -12.52 -23.46
C THR A 255 -2.45 -13.86 -22.97
N HIS A 256 -2.86 -14.35 -21.80
CA HIS A 256 -2.26 -15.57 -21.22
C HIS A 256 -2.60 -16.84 -22.02
N ASP A 257 -3.74 -16.88 -22.71
CA ASP A 257 -4.21 -18.05 -23.46
C ASP A 257 -3.58 -18.23 -24.86
N GLU A 258 -3.08 -17.16 -25.50
CA GLU A 258 -2.51 -17.28 -26.85
C GLU A 258 -1.24 -18.12 -26.85
N SER A 259 -0.41 -17.99 -25.80
CA SER A 259 0.82 -18.76 -25.65
C SER A 259 0.54 -20.27 -25.50
N GLN A 260 -0.44 -20.64 -24.67
CA GLN A 260 -0.85 -22.03 -24.44
C GLN A 260 -1.50 -22.63 -25.69
N THR A 261 -2.34 -21.86 -26.39
CA THR A 261 -3.02 -22.30 -27.60
C THR A 261 -2.05 -22.49 -28.76
N GLN A 262 -1.06 -21.62 -28.92
CA GLN A 262 0.01 -21.78 -29.91
C GLN A 262 0.89 -23.00 -29.59
N LEU A 263 1.28 -23.19 -28.33
CA LEU A 263 2.04 -24.37 -27.91
C LEU A 263 1.28 -25.68 -28.14
N LEU A 264 -0.03 -25.69 -27.89
CA LEU A 264 -0.91 -26.84 -28.16
C LEU A 264 -1.09 -27.09 -29.67
N ALA A 265 -1.20 -26.05 -30.48
CA ALA A 265 -1.29 -26.17 -31.94
C ALA A 265 0.02 -26.71 -32.54
N GLU A 266 1.16 -26.18 -32.10
CA GLU A 266 2.49 -26.66 -32.52
C GLU A 266 2.76 -28.10 -32.06
N ALA A 267 2.34 -28.47 -30.85
CA ALA A 267 2.46 -29.85 -30.36
C ALA A 267 1.61 -30.83 -31.17
N LYS A 268 0.37 -30.46 -31.51
CA LYS A 268 -0.51 -31.29 -32.35
C LYS A 268 0.04 -31.50 -33.76
N ASP A 269 0.63 -30.47 -34.37
CA ASP A 269 1.24 -30.59 -35.71
C ASP A 269 2.46 -31.51 -35.69
N LYS A 270 3.30 -31.43 -34.63
CA LYS A 270 4.44 -32.34 -34.42
C LYS A 270 4.00 -33.79 -34.22
N MET A 271 2.94 -34.02 -33.45
CA MET A 271 2.41 -35.37 -33.24
C MET A 271 1.77 -35.96 -34.50
N ALA A 272 1.09 -35.14 -35.32
CA ALA A 272 0.52 -35.58 -36.59
C ALA A 272 1.63 -36.01 -37.58
N LYS A 273 2.71 -35.23 -37.69
CA LYS A 273 3.87 -35.58 -38.53
C LYS A 273 4.58 -36.85 -38.04
N ALA A 274 4.79 -36.99 -36.72
CA ALA A 274 5.42 -38.18 -36.15
C ALA A 274 4.61 -39.47 -36.42
N ASN A 275 3.28 -39.40 -36.37
CA ASN A 275 2.41 -40.53 -36.69
C ASN A 275 2.42 -40.89 -38.19
N GLU A 276 2.51 -39.88 -39.07
CA GLU A 276 2.62 -40.13 -40.51
C GLU A 276 3.98 -40.76 -40.89
N GLU A 277 5.07 -40.35 -40.23
CA GLU A 277 6.39 -40.95 -40.40
C GLU A 277 6.44 -42.40 -39.87
N ALA A 278 5.82 -42.67 -38.72
CA ALA A 278 5.72 -44.02 -38.17
C ALA A 278 4.88 -44.96 -39.06
N ALA A 279 3.84 -44.46 -39.72
CA ALA A 279 3.00 -45.24 -40.64
C ALA A 279 3.68 -45.58 -41.97
N LYS A 280 4.70 -44.82 -42.41
CA LYS A 280 5.49 -45.12 -43.61
C LYS A 280 6.65 -46.10 -43.36
N ALA A 281 6.94 -46.39 -42.08
CA ALA A 281 8.02 -47.29 -41.67
C ALA A 281 7.58 -48.74 -41.43
N VAL A 282 6.28 -49.03 -41.61
CA VAL A 282 5.66 -50.36 -41.54
C VAL A 282 5.25 -50.79 -42.95
#